data_AF-A0AAE9JL16-F1
#
_entry.id   AF-A0AAE9JL16-F1
#
_cell.length_a   1.000
_cell.length_b   1.000
_cell.length_c   1.000
_cell.angle_alpha   90.00
_cell.angle_beta   90.00
_cell.angle_gamma   90.00
#
_symmetry.space_group_name_H-M   'P 1'
#
loop_
_entity.id
_entity.type
_entity.pdbx_description
1 polymer ?
#
loop_
_entity_poly.entity_id
_entity_poly.type
_entity_poly.pdbx_seq_one_letter_code
_entity_poly.pdbx_strand_id
1 'polypeptide(L)'
;METTTEKPKAITEKPKGGFMRNLILSENCEKWIRNTIPVLIPALLIDQSVLVELQENMCDNMSYNKPIKIAVDSNQSLKLNTEKFEIVQFKNTTEKDYLEFNSSSNSKLIIPK
;
A
#
# COMPACT_ATOMS: atom_id res chain seq x y z
N MET A 1 -0.57 30.11 21.40
CA MET A 1 -1.25 29.31 20.37
C MET A 1 -0.56 27.96 20.36
N GLU A 2 -1.06 27.00 21.17
CA GLU A 2 -0.60 25.62 21.08
C GLU A 2 -1.20 25.04 19.80
N THR A 3 -0.36 24.81 18.81
CA THR A 3 -0.71 23.94 17.68
C THR A 3 -0.87 22.55 18.27
N THR A 4 -2.12 22.10 18.42
CA THR A 4 -2.43 20.71 18.73
C THR A 4 -1.88 19.83 17.61
N THR A 5 -0.68 19.30 17.81
CA THR A 5 -0.06 18.33 16.91
C THR A 5 -0.86 17.04 17.03
N GLU A 6 -1.89 16.89 16.19
CA GLU A 6 -2.69 15.68 16.15
C GLU A 6 -1.78 14.48 15.87
N LYS A 7 -1.77 13.51 16.78
CA LYS A 7 -0.90 12.33 16.68
C LYS A 7 -1.26 11.58 15.39
N PRO A 8 -0.29 11.19 14.55
CA PRO A 8 -0.56 10.45 13.33
C PRO A 8 -1.36 9.18 13.64
N LYS A 9 -2.41 8.93 12.87
CA LYS A 9 -3.30 7.80 13.08
C LYS A 9 -2.75 6.59 12.34
N ALA A 10 -2.57 5.48 13.04
CA ALA A 10 -2.12 4.25 12.41
C ALA A 10 -3.21 3.73 11.47
N ILE A 11 -2.82 3.27 10.27
CA ILE A 11 -3.75 2.58 9.35
C ILE A 11 -4.35 1.31 9.99
N THR A 12 -3.73 0.79 11.04
CA THR A 12 -4.10 -0.45 11.75
C THR A 12 -5.32 -0.33 12.65
N GLU A 13 -5.89 0.87 12.88
CA GLU A 13 -7.02 1.04 13.81
C GLU A 13 -8.37 0.55 13.25
N LYS A 14 -8.42 0.04 12.00
CA LYS A 14 -9.62 -0.65 11.49
C LYS A 14 -9.61 -2.13 11.92
N PRO A 15 -10.70 -2.64 12.53
CA PRO A 15 -10.70 -3.88 13.30
C PRO A 15 -10.63 -5.20 12.50
N LYS A 16 -10.35 -5.18 11.19
CA LYS A 16 -10.40 -6.39 10.35
C LYS A 16 -9.32 -6.47 9.26
N GLY A 17 -8.09 -6.05 9.56
CA GLY A 17 -6.99 -6.21 8.59
C GLY A 17 -5.82 -5.29 8.91
N GLY A 18 -5.05 -5.65 9.92
CA GLY A 18 -3.78 -4.99 10.21
C GLY A 18 -2.72 -5.34 9.16
N PHE A 19 -1.60 -4.62 9.22
CA PHE A 19 -0.39 -4.89 8.46
C PHE A 19 -0.01 -6.38 8.55
N MET A 20 -0.01 -7.09 7.42
CA MET A 20 0.34 -8.51 7.37
C MET A 20 1.86 -8.67 7.32
N ARG A 21 2.45 -9.14 8.42
CA ARG A 21 3.91 -9.36 8.50
C ARG A 21 4.39 -10.54 7.66
N ASN A 22 3.56 -11.58 7.51
CA ASN A 22 3.88 -12.79 6.75
C ASN A 22 2.74 -13.10 5.79
N LEU A 23 3.01 -13.04 4.48
CA LEU A 23 2.09 -13.44 3.42
C LEU A 23 2.72 -14.65 2.71
N ILE A 24 2.12 -15.82 2.87
CA ILE A 24 2.55 -17.05 2.17
C ILE A 24 1.66 -17.19 0.93
N LEU A 25 2.26 -16.99 -0.23
CA LEU A 25 1.56 -17.02 -1.51
C LEU A 25 1.70 -18.37 -2.18
N SER A 26 0.62 -18.82 -2.80
CA SER A 26 0.66 -19.90 -3.79
C SER A 26 1.40 -19.43 -5.04
N GLU A 27 1.91 -20.39 -5.81
CA GLU A 27 2.58 -20.12 -7.08
C GLU A 27 1.67 -19.32 -8.04
N ASN A 28 0.37 -19.57 -8.03
CA ASN A 28 -0.61 -18.85 -8.85
C ASN A 28 -0.74 -17.38 -8.43
N CYS A 29 -0.77 -17.10 -7.13
CA CYS A 29 -0.78 -15.73 -6.62
C CYS A 29 0.52 -14.99 -6.93
N GLU A 30 1.67 -15.65 -6.80
CA GLU A 30 2.95 -15.05 -7.20
C GLU A 30 2.99 -14.71 -8.69
N LYS A 31 2.54 -15.64 -9.55
CA LYS A 31 2.41 -15.40 -11.00
C LYS A 31 1.47 -14.26 -11.29
N TRP A 32 0.32 -14.21 -10.61
CA TRP A 32 -0.65 -13.14 -10.76
C TRP A 32 -0.05 -11.77 -10.40
N ILE A 33 0.63 -11.64 -9.26
CA ILE A 33 1.28 -10.39 -8.86
C ILE A 33 2.29 -9.94 -9.93
N ARG A 34 3.15 -10.85 -10.40
CA ARG A 34 4.18 -10.53 -11.41
C ARG A 34 3.59 -10.06 -12.74
N ASN A 35 2.47 -10.65 -13.15
CA ASN A 35 1.83 -10.35 -14.43
C ASN A 35 0.94 -9.10 -14.36
N THR A 36 0.22 -8.91 -13.26
CA THR A 36 -0.79 -7.86 -13.11
C THR A 36 -0.21 -6.57 -12.54
N ILE A 37 0.77 -6.66 -11.64
CA ILE A 37 1.37 -5.53 -10.94
C ILE A 37 2.87 -5.40 -11.31
N PRO A 38 3.23 -5.19 -12.59
CA PRO A 38 4.62 -5.01 -12.99
C PRO A 38 5.10 -3.59 -12.64
N VAL A 39 5.45 -3.39 -11.37
CA VAL A 39 5.99 -2.11 -10.89
C VAL A 39 7.51 -2.13 -11.06
N LEU A 40 8.04 -1.18 -11.82
CA LEU A 40 9.48 -1.05 -12.09
C LEU A 40 10.28 -0.40 -10.95
N ILE A 41 9.59 0.00 -9.88
CA ILE A 41 10.17 0.66 -8.71
C ILE A 41 9.66 -0.03 -7.44
N PRO A 42 10.42 0.02 -6.33
CA PRO A 42 9.93 -0.45 -5.04
C PRO A 42 8.61 0.23 -4.67
N ALA A 43 7.56 -0.57 -4.47
CA ALA A 43 6.24 -0.10 -4.11
C ALA A 43 5.60 -1.03 -3.07
N LEU A 44 4.71 -0.46 -2.26
CA LEU A 44 3.88 -1.20 -1.33
C LEU A 44 2.51 -1.42 -1.95
N LEU A 45 2.07 -2.68 -1.98
CA LEU A 45 0.68 -2.98 -2.29
C LEU A 45 -0.18 -2.61 -1.06
N ILE A 46 -1.06 -1.63 -1.22
CA ILE A 46 -1.92 -1.12 -0.14
C ILE A 46 -3.41 -1.26 -0.45
N ASP A 47 -3.74 -1.91 -1.58
CA ASP A 47 -5.12 -2.18 -1.95
C ASP A 47 -5.69 -3.29 -1.07
N GLN A 48 -6.60 -2.92 -0.18
CA GLN A 48 -7.19 -3.86 0.78
C GLN A 48 -7.93 -5.01 0.10
N SER A 49 -8.57 -4.77 -1.05
CA SER A 49 -9.31 -5.82 -1.75
C SER A 49 -8.37 -6.88 -2.32
N VAL A 50 -7.28 -6.44 -2.95
CA VAL A 50 -6.22 -7.32 -3.45
C VAL A 50 -5.55 -8.08 -2.31
N LEU A 51 -5.21 -7.39 -1.22
CA LEU A 51 -4.53 -8.01 -0.09
C LEU A 51 -5.37 -9.13 0.57
N VAL A 52 -6.69 -8.95 0.68
CA VAL A 52 -7.59 -9.98 1.22
C VAL A 52 -7.61 -11.21 0.32
N GLU A 53 -7.73 -11.04 -0.99
CA GLU A 53 -7.77 -12.18 -1.91
C GLU A 53 -6.41 -12.89 -2.02
N LEU A 54 -5.29 -12.15 -1.95
CA LEU A 54 -3.94 -12.72 -1.85
C LEU A 54 -3.77 -13.54 -0.57
N GLN A 55 -4.29 -13.05 0.55
CA GLN A 55 -4.28 -13.75 1.83
C GLN A 55 -5.04 -15.08 1.76
N GLU A 56 -6.21 -15.07 1.13
CA GLU A 56 -7.05 -16.27 0.95
C GLU A 56 -6.54 -17.17 -0.21
N ASN A 57 -5.42 -16.82 -0.86
CA ASN A 57 -4.85 -17.51 -2.01
C ASN A 57 -5.82 -17.68 -3.21
N MET A 58 -6.74 -16.73 -3.39
CA MET A 58 -7.78 -16.77 -4.43
C MET A 58 -7.37 -16.01 -5.70
N CYS A 59 -6.32 -16.46 -6.40
CA CYS A 59 -5.72 -15.70 -7.50
C CYS A 59 -6.02 -16.21 -8.92
N ASP A 60 -6.72 -17.36 -9.04
CA ASP A 60 -6.93 -18.02 -10.33
C ASP A 60 -7.82 -17.22 -11.28
N ASN A 61 -8.75 -16.43 -10.75
CA ASN A 61 -9.74 -15.65 -11.53
C ASN A 61 -9.80 -14.17 -11.10
N MET A 62 -8.74 -13.66 -10.49
CA MET A 62 -8.63 -12.26 -10.11
C MET A 62 -8.69 -11.36 -11.35
N SER A 63 -9.79 -10.62 -11.50
CA SER A 63 -9.96 -9.60 -12.54
C SER A 63 -10.28 -8.26 -11.90
N TYR A 64 -9.38 -7.30 -12.05
CA TYR A 64 -9.54 -5.96 -11.52
C TYR A 64 -9.90 -5.00 -12.66
N ASN A 65 -11.14 -4.53 -12.64
CA ASN A 65 -11.64 -3.52 -13.59
C ASN A 65 -11.40 -2.09 -13.08
N LYS A 66 -10.62 -1.95 -12.00
CA LYS A 66 -10.29 -0.68 -11.35
C LYS A 66 -8.78 -0.61 -11.17
N PRO A 67 -8.20 0.60 -11.15
CA PRO A 67 -6.79 0.77 -10.84
C PRO A 67 -6.45 0.17 -9.47
N ILE A 68 -5.34 -0.57 -9.40
CA ILE A 68 -4.87 -1.18 -8.14
C ILE A 68 -4.17 -0.12 -7.31
N LYS A 69 -4.47 -0.06 -6.01
CA LYS A 69 -3.84 0.92 -5.11
C LYS A 69 -2.44 0.49 -4.67
N ILE A 70 -1.45 1.30 -5.01
CA ILE A 70 -0.05 1.11 -4.60
C ILE A 70 0.49 2.36 -3.93
N ALA A 71 1.46 2.19 -3.04
CA ALA A 71 2.19 3.27 -2.43
C ALA A 71 3.65 3.28 -2.86
N VAL A 72 4.20 4.46 -3.10
CA VAL A 72 5.57 4.65 -3.61
C VAL A 72 6.27 5.74 -2.82
N ASP A 73 7.59 5.61 -2.70
CA ASP A 73 8.41 6.60 -1.99
C ASP A 73 8.39 7.92 -2.77
N SER A 74 8.06 9.02 -2.10
CA SER A 74 7.98 10.35 -2.69
C SER A 74 9.32 10.85 -3.25
N ASN A 75 10.44 10.26 -2.83
CA ASN A 75 11.77 10.58 -3.34
C ASN A 75 12.09 9.89 -4.68
N GLN A 76 11.26 8.95 -5.13
CA GLN A 76 11.46 8.25 -6.40
C GLN A 76 10.73 8.93 -7.55
N SER A 77 11.35 8.99 -8.73
CA SER A 77 10.70 9.55 -9.92
C SER A 77 9.56 8.65 -10.39
N LEU A 78 8.34 9.17 -10.45
CA LEU A 78 7.18 8.43 -10.92
C LEU A 78 7.21 8.28 -12.45
N LYS A 79 7.70 7.13 -12.93
CA LYS A 79 7.40 6.63 -14.27
C LYS A 79 6.48 5.42 -14.17
N LEU A 80 5.30 5.62 -13.61
CA LEU A 80 4.29 4.58 -13.43
C LEU A 80 3.08 4.86 -14.32
N ASN A 81 2.49 3.78 -14.84
CA ASN A 81 1.26 3.87 -15.60
C ASN A 81 0.10 4.21 -14.65
N THR A 82 -0.37 5.45 -14.69
CA THR A 82 -1.46 5.97 -13.86
C THR A 82 -2.83 5.42 -14.23
N GLU A 83 -2.98 4.74 -15.38
CA GLU A 83 -4.24 4.11 -15.77
C GLU A 83 -4.44 2.76 -15.08
N LYS A 84 -3.34 2.07 -14.74
CA LYS A 84 -3.38 0.77 -14.05
C LYS A 84 -3.33 0.89 -12.53
N PHE A 85 -2.83 2.00 -12.02
CA PHE A 85 -2.54 2.17 -10.61
C PHE A 85 -3.12 3.45 -10.03
N GLU A 86 -3.76 3.32 -8.88
CA GLU A 86 -4.02 4.46 -8.00
C GLU A 86 -2.79 4.63 -7.10
N ILE A 87 -2.02 5.70 -7.33
CA ILE A 87 -0.72 5.90 -6.69
C ILE A 87 -0.86 6.81 -5.46
N VAL A 88 -0.43 6.31 -4.32
CA VAL A 88 -0.26 7.08 -3.08
C VAL A 88 1.23 7.29 -2.81
N GLN A 89 1.62 8.48 -2.39
CA GLN A 89 3.01 8.75 -2.01
C GLN A 89 3.20 8.59 -0.50
N PHE A 90 4.30 7.96 -0.10
CA PHE A 90 4.76 7.94 1.28
C PHE A 90 6.18 8.48 1.39
N LYS A 91 6.53 9.00 2.57
CA LYS A 91 7.90 9.41 2.88
C LYS A 91 8.57 8.37 3.78
N ASN A 92 9.71 7.86 3.33
CA ASN A 92 10.53 6.93 4.10
C ASN A 92 11.80 7.64 4.62
N THR A 93 11.75 8.15 5.84
CA THR A 93 12.92 8.79 6.49
C THR A 93 13.53 7.87 7.54
N THR A 94 14.85 7.86 7.68
CA THR A 94 15.54 7.11 8.75
C THR A 94 15.25 7.64 10.16
N GLU A 95 14.81 8.90 10.27
CA GLU A 95 14.45 9.57 11.52
C GLU A 95 13.14 9.07 12.15
N LYS A 96 12.36 8.26 11.42
CA LYS A 96 11.05 7.78 11.84
C LYS A 96 10.98 6.26 11.73
N ASP A 97 10.37 5.64 12.72
CA ASP A 97 10.03 4.22 12.79
C ASP A 97 8.71 3.88 12.08
N TYR A 98 8.17 4.81 11.30
CA TYR A 98 6.97 4.63 10.48
C TYR A 98 7.13 5.30 9.10
N LEU A 99 6.36 4.80 8.14
CA LEU A 99 6.11 5.41 6.84
C LEU A 99 4.97 6.40 6.96
N GLU A 100 5.16 7.61 6.46
CA GLU A 100 4.17 8.69 6.50
C GLU A 100 3.50 8.83 5.13
N PHE A 101 2.18 8.64 5.07
CA PHE A 101 1.41 8.73 3.83
C PHE A 101 0.86 10.15 3.66
N ASN A 102 1.09 10.73 2.48
CA ASN A 102 0.50 12.02 2.13
C ASN A 102 -0.94 11.81 1.65
N SER A 103 -1.88 11.67 2.59
CA SER A 103 -3.31 11.69 2.28
C SER A 103 -3.79 13.14 2.08
N SER A 104 -4.78 13.34 1.21
CA SER A 104 -5.46 14.63 1.02
C SER A 104 -6.34 15.04 2.21
N SER A 105 -6.60 14.10 3.13
CA SER A 105 -7.35 14.32 4.37
C SER A 105 -6.44 14.80 5.50
N ASN A 106 -6.93 15.71 6.36
CA ASN A 106 -6.21 16.30 7.51
C ASN A 106 -5.60 15.29 8.52
N SER A 107 -5.90 14.00 8.39
CA SER A 107 -5.31 12.92 9.16
C SER A 107 -4.08 12.32 8.46
N LYS A 108 -2.92 12.43 9.11
CA LYS A 108 -1.70 11.72 8.69
C LYS A 108 -1.87 10.24 8.96
N LEU A 109 -1.80 9.43 7.91
CA LEU A 109 -1.84 7.97 7.98
C LEU A 109 -0.42 7.43 8.05
N ILE A 110 -0.18 6.47 8.96
CA ILE A 110 1.14 5.85 9.14
C ILE A 110 1.12 4.33 9.08
N ILE A 111 2.22 3.75 8.58
CA ILE A 111 2.54 2.32 8.68
C ILE A 111 3.87 2.16 9.42
N PRO A 112 3.91 1.52 10.62
CA PRO A 112 5.16 1.23 11.33
C PRO A 112 6.13 0.37 10.50
N LYS A 113 7.44 0.56 10.71
CA LYS A 113 8.52 -0.21 10.09
C LYS A 113 8.87 -1.47 10.87
#